data_AF-A0A1H8LN41-F1
#
_entry.id   AF-A0A1H8LN41-F1
#
_cell.length_a   1.000
_cell.length_b   1.000
_cell.length_c   1.000
_cell.angle_alpha   90.00
_cell.angle_beta   90.00
_cell.angle_gamma   90.00
#
_symmetry.space_group_name_H-M   'P 1'
#
loop_
_entity.id
_entity.type
_entity.pdbx_description
1 polymer ?
#
loop_
_entity_poly.entity_id
_entity_poly.type
_entity_poly.pdbx_seq_one_letter_code
_entity_poly.pdbx_strand_id
1 'polypeptide(L)' 'MVIVVIAAALLCTLAYKNMTRVPAPPPATKGNCTPEAIRQVGDPIERAILSGQCAKQPAAAGAKTD' A
#
# COMPACT_ATOMS: atom_id res chain seq x y z
N MET A 1 38.08 11.40 -7.09
CA MET A 1 37.67 10.05 -6.64
C MET A 1 36.77 10.11 -5.40
N VAL A 2 37.19 10.74 -4.29
CA VAL A 2 36.39 10.83 -3.05
C VAL A 2 34.97 11.40 -3.26
N ILE A 3 34.84 12.47 -4.03
CA ILE A 3 33.53 13.11 -4.31
C ILE A 3 32.57 12.15 -5.04
N VAL A 4 33.10 11.33 -5.96
CA VAL A 4 32.30 10.36 -6.73
C VAL A 4 31.78 9.25 -5.82
N VAL A 5 32.60 8.80 -4.86
CA VAL A 5 32.20 7.78 -3.88
C VAL A 5 31.09 8.31 -2.96
N ILE A 6 31.20 9.56 -2.51
CA ILE A 6 30.17 10.20 -1.67
C ILE A 6 28.86 10.33 -2.44
N ALA A 7 28.91 10.80 -3.70
CA ALA A 7 27.72 10.92 -4.53
C ALA A 7 27.05 9.55 -4.76
N ALA A 8 27.82 8.50 -5.04
CA ALA A 8 27.29 7.15 -5.21
C ALA A 8 26.60 6.63 -3.94
N ALA A 9 27.19 6.87 -2.75
CA ALA A 9 26.59 6.47 -1.48
C ALA A 9 25.26 7.18 -1.20
N LEU A 10 25.17 8.48 -1.53
CA LEU A 10 23.93 9.25 -1.40
C LEU A 10 22.83 8.74 -2.35
N LEU A 11 23.19 8.40 -3.59
CA LEU A 11 22.24 7.86 -4.56
C LEU A 11 21.74 6.47 -4.13
N CYS A 12 22.63 5.59 -3.67
CA CYS A 12 22.24 4.26 -3.15
C CYS A 12 21.31 4.36 -1.94
N THR A 13 21.61 5.25 -1.00
CA THR A 13 20.76 5.44 0.19
C THR A 13 19.38 6.03 -0.16
N LEU A 14 19.31 6.98 -1.09
CA LEU A 14 18.03 7.52 -1.58
C LEU A 14 17.22 6.48 -2.35
N ALA A 15 17.86 5.71 -3.23
CA ALA A 15 17.21 4.65 -4.00
C ALA A 15 16.66 3.56 -3.06
N TYR A 16 17.47 3.11 -2.10
CA TYR A 16 17.04 2.15 -1.08
C TYR A 16 15.86 2.69 -0.27
N LYS A 17 15.93 3.95 0.18
CA LYS A 17 14.86 4.56 0.97
C LYS A 17 13.56 4.69 0.17
N ASN A 18 13.63 5.01 -1.12
CA ASN A 18 12.46 5.04 -2.00
C ASN A 18 11.90 3.65 -2.29
N MET A 19 12.74 2.62 -2.49
CA MET A 19 12.26 1.24 -2.66
C MET A 19 11.60 0.69 -1.38
N THR A 20 12.11 1.05 -0.21
CA THR A 20 11.50 0.65 1.08
C THR A 20 10.30 1.48 1.49
N ARG A 21 10.06 2.62 0.83
CA ARG A 21 8.80 3.37 0.99
C ARG A 21 7.72 2.59 0.27
N VAL A 22 7.16 1.61 0.96
CA VAL A 22 5.86 1.06 0.61
C VAL A 22 4.89 2.25 0.68
N PRO A 23 4.25 2.67 -0.44
CA PRO A 23 3.19 3.65 -0.36
C PRO A 23 2.17 3.10 0.62
N ALA A 24 1.97 3.80 1.74
CA ALA A 24 1.01 3.38 2.74
C ALA A 24 -0.35 3.32 2.03
N PRO A 25 -0.95 2.14 1.88
CA PRO A 25 -2.20 2.03 1.16
C PRO A 25 -3.23 2.86 1.91
N PRO A 26 -4.13 3.56 1.18
CA PRO A 26 -5.14 4.40 1.79
C PRO A 26 -5.92 3.59 2.84
N PRO A 27 -6.22 4.19 4.01
CA PRO A 27 -6.85 3.44 5.09
C PRO A 27 -8.18 2.86 4.61
N ALA A 28 -8.36 1.55 4.81
CA ALA A 28 -9.65 0.90 4.63
C ALA A 28 -10.69 1.62 5.48
N THR A 29 -11.61 2.33 4.83
CA THR A 29 -12.77 2.96 5.47
C THR A 29 -14.02 2.28 4.96
N LYS A 30 -15.14 2.36 5.68
CA LYS A 30 -16.40 1.68 5.30
C LYS A 30 -16.86 1.99 3.87
N GLY A 31 -16.52 3.16 3.33
CA GLY A 31 -16.81 3.54 1.94
C GLY A 31 -15.91 2.85 0.89
N ASN A 32 -14.72 2.39 1.28
CA ASN A 32 -13.75 1.76 0.38
C ASN A 32 -13.71 0.23 0.52
N CYS A 33 -14.47 -0.34 1.44
CA CYS A 33 -14.59 -1.79 1.63
C CYS A 33 -15.74 -2.43 0.83
N THR A 34 -16.41 -1.66 -0.03
CA THR A 34 -17.42 -2.22 -0.94
C THR A 34 -16.74 -2.96 -2.09
N PRO A 35 -17.35 -4.04 -2.63
CA PRO A 35 -16.77 -4.78 -3.74
C PRO A 35 -16.56 -3.92 -4.99
N GLU A 36 -17.37 -2.89 -5.19
CA GLU A 36 -17.22 -1.89 -6.26
C GLU A 36 -15.97 -1.04 -6.05
N ALA A 37 -15.72 -0.56 -4.83
CA ALA A 37 -14.52 0.23 -4.52
C ALA A 37 -13.25 -0.62 -4.65
N ILE A 38 -13.27 -1.87 -4.19
CA ILE A 38 -12.15 -2.81 -4.33
C ILE A 38 -11.89 -3.14 -5.82
N ARG A 39 -12.93 -3.22 -6.65
CA ARG A 39 -12.79 -3.44 -8.10
C ARG A 39 -12.30 -2.21 -8.87
N GLN A 40 -12.54 -1.01 -8.35
CA GLN A 40 -12.01 0.23 -8.92
C GLN A 40 -10.52 0.46 -8.62
N VAL A 41 -9.95 -0.27 -7.65
CA VAL A 41 -8.50 -0.27 -7.41
C VAL A 41 -7.79 -0.97 -8.57
N GLY A 42 -7.15 -0.20 -9.43
CA GLY A 42 -6.44 -0.69 -10.61
C GLY A 42 -5.14 -1.43 -10.30
N ASP A 43 -4.54 -1.19 -9.13
CA ASP A 43 -3.33 -1.89 -8.68
C ASP A 43 -3.68 -3.18 -7.93
N PRO A 44 -3.21 -4.36 -8.38
CA PRO A 44 -3.52 -5.64 -7.75
C PRO A 44 -2.96 -5.76 -6.32
N ILE A 45 -1.85 -5.11 -6.01
CA ILE A 45 -1.23 -5.11 -4.67
C ILE A 45 -2.06 -4.26 -3.72
N GLU A 46 -2.46 -3.07 -4.16
CA GLU A 46 -3.30 -2.18 -3.37
C GLU A 46 -4.67 -2.80 -3.09
N ARG A 47 -5.24 -3.50 -4.09
CA ARG A 47 -6.47 -4.28 -3.94
C ARG A 47 -6.34 -5.42 -2.93
N ALA A 48 -5.22 -6.15 -2.95
CA ALA A 48 -4.95 -7.22 -1.98
C ALA A 48 -4.84 -6.66 -0.56
N ILE A 49 -4.12 -5.54 -0.38
CA ILE A 49 -3.97 -4.92 0.93
C ILE A 49 -5.30 -4.38 1.44
N LEU A 50 -6.07 -3.70 0.58
CA LEU A 50 -7.40 -3.18 0.93
C LEU A 50 -8.34 -4.30 1.37
N SER A 51 -8.39 -5.42 0.62
CA SER A 51 -9.19 -6.59 1.00
C SER A 51 -8.78 -7.19 2.36
N GLY A 52 -7.48 -7.27 2.65
CA GLY A 52 -6.95 -7.76 3.93
C GLY A 52 -7.21 -6.80 5.10
N GLN A 53 -7.19 -5.48 4.84
CA GLN A 53 -7.53 -4.46 5.83
C GLN A 53 -9.04 -4.44 6.15
N CYS A 54 -9.89 -4.56 5.13
CA CYS A 54 -11.34 -4.69 5.32
C CYS A 54 -11.71 -5.96 6.09
N ALA A 55 -11.02 -7.09 5.87
CA ALA A 55 -11.25 -8.31 6.65
C ALA A 55 -10.86 -8.18 8.14
N LYS A 56 -9.92 -7.29 8.48
CA LYS A 56 -9.47 -7.06 9.87
C LYS A 56 -10.31 -6.05 10.65
N GLN A 57 -11.18 -5.28 10.00
CA GLN A 57 -12.06 -4.34 10.72
C GLN A 57 -13.27 -5.10 11.29
N PRO A 58 -13.49 -5.10 12.62
CA PRO A 58 -14.62 -5.79 13.24
C PRO A 58 -15.99 -5.22 12.84
N ALA A 59 -16.04 -4.05 12.20
CA ALA A 59 -17.25 -3.49 11.61
C ALA A 59 -17.45 -3.86 10.12
N ALA A 60 -16.46 -4.46 9.47
CA ALA A 60 -16.55 -5.01 8.10
C ALA A 60 -16.67 -6.54 8.08
N ALA A 61 -16.51 -7.20 9.25
CA ALA A 61 -16.90 -8.59 9.50
C ALA A 61 -18.44 -8.82 9.49
N GLY A 62 -19.23 -7.79 9.15
CA GLY A 62 -20.67 -7.89 8.91
C GLY A 62 -21.07 -7.97 7.44
N ALA A 63 -20.12 -7.93 6.49
CA ALA A 63 -20.40 -8.11 5.06
C ALA A 63 -20.08 -9.55 4.62
N LYS A 64 -20.72 -10.51 5.28
CA LYS A 64 -20.94 -11.85 4.73
C LYS A 64 -22.45 -12.04 4.66
N THR A 65 -22.92 -12.59 3.54
CA THR A 65 -24.31 -12.99 3.19
C THR A 65 -25.03 -12.05 2.22
N ASP A 66 -24.76 -12.20 0.92
CA ASP A 66 -25.68 -12.92 0.01
C ASP A 66 -24.86 -13.57 -1.11
#